data_AF-A0AAW5BRW0-F1
#
_entry.id   AF-A0AAW5BRW0-F1
#
_cell.length_a   1.000
_cell.length_b   1.000
_cell.length_c   1.000
_cell.angle_alpha   90.00
_cell.angle_beta   90.00
_cell.angle_gamma   90.00
#
_symmetry.space_group_name_H-M   'P 1'
#
loop_
_entity.id
_entity.type
_entity.pdbx_description
1 polymer ?
#
loop_
_entity_poly.entity_id
_entity_poly.type
_entity_poly.pdbx_seq_one_letter_code
_entity_poly.pdbx_strand_id
1 'polypeptide(L)'
;MVRIKDADADHVFNDLDMKLRQGGRLTRSDLFPLLLAPLMSGNMDVCGRICRGMDILCMAQVDADKDDIRRMEAVLYAWAVKFLNKTDLAKLKERMGMTLLGQMLMEDGIRKGLEKGLEKGEMIKLISLVMKKARKGLSPDETAEVLEEDIRVITRIYDAVEECPNQDEYTIYERLSQQP
;
A
#
# COMPACT_ATOMS: atom_id res chain seq x y z
N MET A 1 -11.23 16.20 26.05
CA MET A 1 -10.76 16.71 24.74
C MET A 1 -9.37 17.28 24.96
N VAL A 2 -8.31 16.54 24.58
CA VAL A 2 -6.92 16.95 24.85
C VAL A 2 -6.55 18.05 23.83
N ARG A 3 -6.20 19.25 24.33
CA ARG A 3 -5.71 20.35 23.49
C ARG A 3 -4.25 20.05 23.13
N ILE A 4 -4.01 19.53 21.94
CA ILE A 4 -2.67 19.20 21.41
C ILE A 4 -1.76 20.44 21.29
N LYS A 5 -2.33 21.66 21.33
CA LYS A 5 -1.58 22.92 21.19
C LYS A 5 -0.63 23.27 22.33
N ASP A 6 -0.76 22.63 23.50
CA ASP A 6 0.08 22.92 24.68
C ASP A 6 0.97 21.72 25.08
N ALA A 7 1.04 20.68 24.25
CA ALA A 7 1.86 19.49 24.51
C ALA A 7 3.24 19.62 23.84
N ASP A 8 4.28 19.18 24.56
CA ASP A 8 5.67 19.21 24.10
C ASP A 8 6.20 17.81 23.83
N ALA A 9 6.75 17.59 22.64
CA ALA A 9 7.29 16.32 22.21
C ALA A 9 8.52 15.91 23.04
N ASP A 10 9.35 16.86 23.48
CA ASP A 10 10.55 16.56 24.25
C ASP A 10 10.17 15.90 25.59
N HIS A 11 9.09 16.37 26.23
CA HIS A 11 8.54 15.73 27.43
C HIS A 11 8.07 14.30 27.14
N VAL A 12 7.32 14.08 26.06
CA VAL A 12 6.86 12.75 25.66
C VAL A 12 8.03 11.78 25.50
N PHE A 13 9.09 12.18 24.77
CA PHE A 13 10.24 11.31 24.57
C PHE A 13 11.05 11.09 25.86
N ASN A 14 11.18 12.10 26.72
CA ASN A 14 11.89 11.97 27.99
C ASN A 14 11.17 11.01 28.94
N ASP A 15 9.83 11.06 29.01
CA ASP A 15 9.04 10.16 29.85
C ASP A 15 9.18 8.69 29.39
N LEU A 16 9.14 8.48 28.06
CA LEU A 16 9.37 7.15 27.47
C LEU A 16 10.78 6.65 27.76
N ASP A 17 11.80 7.49 27.57
CA ASP A 17 13.20 7.15 27.88
C ASP A 17 13.39 6.80 29.35
N MET A 18 12.79 7.58 30.27
CA MET A 18 12.87 7.32 31.71
C MET A 18 12.27 5.94 32.04
N LYS A 19 11.11 5.62 31.47
CA LYS A 19 10.46 4.32 31.67
C LYS A 19 11.32 3.17 31.15
N LEU A 20 11.91 3.33 29.97
CA LEU A 20 12.82 2.34 29.39
C LEU A 20 14.09 2.15 30.23
N ARG A 21 14.69 3.25 30.73
CA ARG A 21 15.88 3.20 31.61
C ARG A 21 15.63 2.50 32.94
N GLN A 22 14.40 2.58 33.45
CA GLN A 22 13.97 1.87 34.66
C GLN A 22 13.68 0.37 34.41
N GLY A 23 13.91 -0.13 33.18
CA GLY A 23 13.62 -1.52 32.81
C GLY A 23 12.14 -1.79 32.54
N GLY A 24 11.32 -0.75 32.42
CA GLY A 24 9.90 -0.87 32.13
C GLY A 24 9.62 -1.26 30.68
N ARG A 25 8.43 -1.83 30.44
CA ARG A 25 7.87 -2.06 29.10
C ARG A 25 6.93 -0.91 28.71
N LEU A 26 6.85 -0.61 27.41
CA LEU A 26 5.97 0.41 26.86
C LEU A 26 4.65 -0.22 26.41
N THR A 27 3.55 0.15 27.05
CA THR A 27 2.20 -0.28 26.70
C THR A 27 1.61 0.61 25.60
N ARG A 28 0.51 0.18 24.98
CA ARG A 28 -0.23 0.97 23.99
C ARG A 28 -0.57 2.39 24.47
N SER A 29 -0.93 2.55 25.75
CA SER A 29 -1.24 3.89 26.31
C SER A 29 -0.02 4.79 26.40
N ASP A 30 1.16 4.23 26.66
CA ASP A 30 2.41 5.01 26.65
C ASP A 30 2.75 5.48 25.21
N LEU A 31 2.36 4.70 24.20
CA LEU A 31 2.63 5.00 22.80
C LEU A 31 1.65 6.00 22.18
N PHE A 32 0.46 6.20 22.73
CA PHE A 32 -0.51 7.15 22.16
C PHE A 32 0.04 8.59 22.02
N PRO A 33 0.67 9.17 23.06
CA PRO A 33 1.30 10.49 22.96
C PRO A 33 2.41 10.54 21.89
N LEU A 34 3.15 9.44 21.70
CA LEU A 34 4.19 9.31 20.68
C LEU A 34 3.65 9.54 19.26
N LEU A 35 2.47 8.99 18.96
CA LEU A 35 1.82 9.12 17.64
C LEU A 35 1.42 10.56 17.31
N LEU A 36 1.32 11.42 18.33
CA LEU A 36 0.93 12.81 18.22
C LEU A 36 2.13 13.77 18.34
N ALA A 37 3.31 13.29 18.73
CA ALA A 37 4.54 14.08 18.84
C ALA A 37 4.88 14.92 17.59
N PRO A 38 4.61 14.48 16.35
CA PRO A 38 4.82 15.32 15.17
C PRO A 38 3.98 16.61 15.13
N LEU A 39 2.90 16.70 15.90
CA LEU A 39 2.01 17.87 16.00
C LEU A 39 2.32 18.80 17.18
N MET A 40 3.21 18.38 18.08
CA MET A 40 3.50 19.06 19.35
C MET A 40 4.53 20.18 19.19
N SER A 41 4.80 20.96 20.23
CA SER A 41 6.03 21.78 20.30
C SER A 41 7.24 20.91 20.64
N GLY A 42 8.43 21.49 20.70
CA GLY A 42 9.66 20.80 21.14
C GLY A 42 10.88 21.19 20.33
N ASN A 43 12.07 20.93 20.86
CA ASN A 43 13.35 21.26 20.24
C ASN A 43 13.71 20.28 19.11
N MET A 44 13.32 19.01 19.23
CA MET A 44 13.48 18.05 18.14
C MET A 44 12.64 18.50 16.95
N ASP A 45 13.18 18.45 15.73
CA ASP A 45 12.42 18.78 14.53
C ASP A 45 11.37 17.69 14.20
N VAL A 46 10.39 18.02 13.36
CA VAL A 46 9.30 17.09 13.04
C VAL A 46 9.82 15.78 12.43
N CYS A 47 10.86 15.86 11.60
CA CYS A 47 11.52 14.68 11.02
C CYS A 47 12.13 13.77 12.09
N GLY A 48 12.88 14.34 13.01
CA GLY A 48 13.50 13.64 14.15
C GLY A 48 12.46 13.00 15.04
N ARG A 49 11.34 13.69 15.33
CA ARG A 49 10.24 13.14 16.14
C ARG A 49 9.58 11.93 15.49
N ILE A 50 9.33 12.00 14.18
CA ILE A 50 8.76 10.88 13.43
C ILE A 50 9.74 9.70 13.43
N CYS A 51 11.01 9.95 13.10
CA CYS A 51 12.04 8.91 13.07
C CYS A 51 12.17 8.23 14.43
N ARG A 52 12.27 9.02 15.50
CA ARG A 52 12.40 8.51 16.86
C ARG A 52 11.14 7.74 17.29
N GLY A 53 9.97 8.21 16.91
CA GLY A 53 8.72 7.49 17.13
C GLY A 53 8.73 6.10 16.50
N MET A 54 9.15 6.01 15.24
CA MET A 54 9.29 4.72 14.54
C MET A 54 10.34 3.82 15.20
N ASP A 55 11.50 4.37 15.59
CA ASP A 55 12.56 3.62 16.28
C ASP A 55 12.05 3.02 17.60
N ILE A 56 11.26 3.78 18.38
CA ILE A 56 10.66 3.30 19.64
C ILE A 56 9.65 2.18 19.38
N LEU A 57 8.80 2.30 18.35
CA LEU A 57 7.83 1.25 17.99
C LEU A 57 8.49 -0.09 17.62
N CYS A 58 9.75 -0.06 17.18
CA CYS A 58 10.54 -1.24 16.84
C CYS A 58 11.28 -1.87 18.04
N MET A 59 11.23 -1.26 19.23
CA MET A 59 11.94 -1.75 20.41
C MET A 59 11.27 -3.00 20.99
N ALA A 60 12.09 -3.96 21.45
CA ALA A 60 11.61 -5.20 22.09
C ALA A 60 10.85 -4.96 23.42
N GLN A 61 11.01 -3.78 24.01
CA GLN A 61 10.35 -3.35 25.23
C GLN A 61 8.91 -2.88 24.98
N VAL A 62 8.49 -2.76 23.72
CA VAL A 62 7.10 -2.46 23.36
C VAL A 62 6.22 -3.69 23.58
N ASP A 63 5.19 -3.50 24.40
CA ASP A 63 4.18 -4.48 24.73
C ASP A 63 2.90 -4.24 23.92
N ALA A 64 3.04 -4.42 22.60
CA ALA A 64 1.97 -4.32 21.63
C ALA A 64 2.11 -5.44 20.59
N ASP A 65 0.99 -5.87 20.02
CA ASP A 65 1.01 -6.87 18.96
C ASP A 65 1.53 -6.25 17.63
N LYS A 66 1.87 -7.13 16.68
CA LYS A 66 2.42 -6.69 15.39
C LYS A 66 1.43 -5.83 14.60
N ASP A 67 0.12 -6.08 14.68
CA ASP A 67 -0.88 -5.31 13.94
C ASP A 67 -1.07 -3.91 14.51
N ASP A 68 -0.97 -3.78 15.83
CA ASP A 68 -0.95 -2.51 16.51
C ASP A 68 0.27 -1.67 16.13
N ILE A 69 1.47 -2.26 16.17
CA ILE A 69 2.69 -1.59 15.74
C ILE A 69 2.56 -1.12 14.29
N ARG A 70 2.07 -1.98 13.39
CA ARG A 70 1.81 -1.61 11.98
C ARG A 70 0.86 -0.41 11.85
N ARG A 71 -0.25 -0.41 12.60
CA ARG A 71 -1.20 0.72 12.59
C ARG A 71 -0.57 2.01 13.11
N MET A 72 0.22 1.92 14.17
CA MET A 72 0.92 3.05 14.77
C MET A 72 2.01 3.64 13.84
N GLU A 73 2.80 2.79 13.20
CA GLU A 73 3.78 3.20 12.19
C GLU A 73 3.09 3.83 10.97
N ALA A 74 1.94 3.32 10.53
CA ALA A 74 1.16 3.93 9.45
C ALA A 74 0.69 5.36 9.78
N VAL A 75 0.32 5.61 11.04
CA VAL A 75 -0.01 6.98 11.52
C VAL A 75 1.21 7.89 11.44
N LEU A 76 2.38 7.45 11.92
CA LEU A 76 3.63 8.23 11.84
C LEU A 76 4.06 8.49 10.38
N TYR A 77 3.86 7.51 9.49
CA TYR A 77 4.13 7.69 8.07
C TYR A 77 3.16 8.68 7.40
N ALA A 78 1.88 8.68 7.80
CA ALA A 78 0.93 9.69 7.32
C ALA A 78 1.35 11.10 7.74
N TRP A 79 1.86 11.28 8.96
CA TRP A 79 2.47 12.55 9.38
C TRP A 79 3.70 12.90 8.55
N ALA A 80 4.54 11.93 8.22
CA ALA A 80 5.72 12.13 7.39
C ALA A 80 5.34 12.66 6.00
N VAL A 81 4.37 12.03 5.35
CA VAL A 81 3.87 12.47 4.03
C VAL A 81 3.29 13.88 4.10
N LYS A 82 2.65 14.25 5.21
CA LYS A 82 2.02 15.55 5.39
C LYS A 82 3.01 16.69 5.66
N PHE A 83 4.05 16.44 6.45
CA PHE A 83 4.89 17.50 7.01
C PHE A 83 6.33 17.52 6.48
N LEU A 84 6.84 16.41 5.94
CA LEU A 84 8.22 16.35 5.46
C LEU A 84 8.32 16.78 3.99
N ASN A 85 9.44 17.41 3.66
CA ASN A 85 9.80 17.67 2.27
C ASN A 85 10.20 16.36 1.56
N LYS A 86 10.34 16.41 0.23
CA LYS A 86 10.66 15.23 -0.59
C LYS A 86 11.97 14.54 -0.18
N THR A 87 12.98 15.32 0.21
CA THR A 87 14.30 14.81 0.59
C THR A 87 14.24 14.05 1.91
N ASP A 88 13.60 14.62 2.92
CA ASP A 88 13.47 14.00 4.25
C ASP A 88 12.54 12.79 4.20
N LEU A 89 11.47 12.85 3.40
CA LEU A 89 10.60 11.71 3.17
C LEU A 89 11.34 10.57 2.46
N ALA A 90 12.23 10.85 1.51
CA ALA A 90 13.05 9.83 0.85
C ALA A 90 13.97 9.10 1.84
N LYS A 91 14.68 9.86 2.69
CA LYS A 91 15.53 9.30 3.76
C LYS A 91 14.71 8.46 4.75
N LEU A 92 13.52 8.91 5.12
CA LEU A 92 12.63 8.15 5.99
C LEU A 92 12.21 6.83 5.33
N LYS A 93 11.85 6.84 4.04
CA LYS A 93 11.49 5.64 3.28
C LYS A 93 12.63 4.63 3.21
N GLU A 94 13.86 5.08 3.00
CA GLU A 94 15.04 4.21 3.04
C GLU A 94 15.21 3.54 4.40
N ARG A 95 15.05 4.30 5.50
CA ARG A 95 15.07 3.75 6.86
C ARG A 95 13.93 2.76 7.10
N MET A 96 12.71 3.12 6.69
CA MET A 96 11.54 2.24 6.82
C MET A 96 11.70 0.96 6.01
N GLY A 97 12.36 0.99 4.86
CA GLY A 97 12.65 -0.20 4.06
C GLY A 97 13.44 -1.28 4.81
N MET A 98 14.17 -0.90 5.86
CA MET A 98 14.89 -1.83 6.74
C MET A 98 14.04 -2.36 7.91
N THR A 99 12.84 -1.84 8.14
CA THR A 99 11.95 -2.30 9.22
C THR A 99 11.11 -3.50 8.77
N LEU A 100 10.59 -4.25 9.75
CA LEU A 100 9.65 -5.34 9.48
C LEU A 100 8.42 -4.85 8.70
N LEU A 101 7.91 -3.66 9.02
CA LEU A 101 6.80 -3.07 8.27
C LEU A 101 7.21 -2.72 6.84
N GLY A 102 8.38 -2.13 6.60
CA GLY A 102 8.83 -1.83 5.24
C GLY A 102 8.94 -3.06 4.37
N GLN A 103 9.50 -4.15 4.91
CA GLN A 103 9.58 -5.44 4.22
C GLN A 103 8.19 -5.98 3.89
N MET A 104 7.27 -5.97 4.86
CA MET A 104 5.91 -6.45 4.65
C MET A 104 5.12 -5.62 3.64
N LEU A 105 5.23 -4.28 3.68
CA LEU A 105 4.59 -3.40 2.70
C LEU A 105 5.13 -3.66 1.29
N MET A 106 6.44 -3.92 1.18
CA MET A 106 7.08 -4.27 -0.09
C MET A 106 6.60 -5.64 -0.59
N GLU A 107 6.56 -6.65 0.26
CA GLU A 107 6.03 -7.98 -0.07
C GLU A 107 4.55 -7.93 -0.50
N ASP A 108 3.71 -7.20 0.23
CA ASP A 108 2.31 -6.98 -0.12
C ASP A 108 2.17 -6.24 -1.46
N GLY A 109 3.02 -5.24 -1.69
CA GLY A 109 3.07 -4.50 -2.95
C GLY A 109 3.45 -5.40 -4.13
N ILE A 110 4.48 -6.23 -3.97
CA ILE A 110 4.93 -7.20 -4.97
C ILE A 110 3.83 -8.23 -5.24
N ARG A 111 3.24 -8.81 -4.19
CA ARG A 111 2.15 -9.79 -4.31
C ARG A 111 0.96 -9.23 -5.08
N LYS A 112 0.46 -8.05 -4.70
CA LYS A 112 -0.65 -7.38 -5.42
C LYS A 112 -0.27 -7.01 -6.85
N GLY A 113 0.98 -6.62 -7.09
CA GLY A 113 1.48 -6.33 -8.43
C GLY A 113 1.53 -7.59 -9.31
N LEU A 114 1.96 -8.72 -8.76
CA LEU A 114 1.99 -10.00 -9.44
C LEU A 114 0.59 -10.53 -9.74
N GLU A 115 -0.34 -10.45 -8.78
CA GLU A 115 -1.73 -10.85 -8.94
C GLU A 115 -2.40 -10.06 -10.08
N LYS A 116 -2.32 -8.72 -10.04
CA LYS A 116 -2.83 -7.87 -11.12
C LYS A 116 -2.14 -8.12 -12.46
N GLY A 117 -0.84 -8.41 -12.42
CA GLY A 117 -0.06 -8.72 -13.61
C GLY A 117 -0.48 -10.04 -14.26
N LEU A 118 -0.78 -11.05 -13.44
CA LEU A 118 -1.27 -12.36 -13.89
C LEU A 118 -2.66 -12.24 -14.50
N GLU A 119 -3.61 -11.60 -13.81
CA GLU A 119 -4.96 -11.35 -14.31
C GLU A 119 -4.95 -10.60 -15.64
N LYS A 120 -4.14 -9.53 -15.73
CA LYS A 120 -3.95 -8.77 -16.97
C LYS A 120 -3.36 -9.65 -18.09
N GLY A 121 -2.38 -10.49 -17.77
CA GLY A 121 -1.76 -11.40 -18.71
C GLY A 121 -2.73 -12.45 -19.26
N GLU A 122 -3.55 -13.04 -18.39
CA GLU A 122 -4.58 -14.02 -18.77
C GLU A 122 -5.63 -13.39 -19.70
N MET A 123 -6.14 -12.21 -19.34
CA MET A 123 -7.13 -11.51 -20.17
C MET A 123 -6.55 -11.09 -21.53
N ILE A 124 -5.33 -10.54 -21.58
CA ILE A 124 -4.67 -10.19 -22.85
C ILE A 124 -4.48 -11.44 -23.73
N LYS A 125 -4.09 -12.57 -23.14
CA LYS A 125 -3.96 -13.84 -23.88
C LYS A 125 -5.32 -14.30 -24.42
N LEU A 126 -6.38 -14.21 -23.62
CA LEU A 126 -7.73 -14.56 -24.03
C LEU A 126 -8.19 -13.67 -25.20
N ILE A 127 -8.01 -12.35 -25.10
CA ILE A 127 -8.31 -11.41 -26.19
C ILE A 127 -7.55 -11.79 -27.47
N SER A 128 -6.26 -12.11 -27.39
CA SER A 128 -5.46 -12.55 -28.54
C SER A 128 -6.06 -13.79 -29.21
N LEU A 129 -6.52 -14.76 -28.42
CA LEU A 129 -7.16 -15.97 -28.93
C LEU A 129 -8.49 -15.65 -29.60
N VAL A 130 -9.34 -14.86 -28.95
CA VAL A 130 -10.64 -14.43 -29.50
C VAL A 130 -10.45 -13.70 -30.84
N MET A 131 -9.52 -12.73 -30.90
CA MET A 131 -9.22 -12.03 -32.16
C MET A 131 -8.77 -12.97 -33.28
N LYS A 132 -7.96 -14.00 -32.96
CA LYS A 132 -7.53 -15.01 -33.94
C LYS A 132 -8.70 -15.89 -34.41
N LYS A 133 -9.68 -16.19 -33.55
CA LYS A 133 -10.87 -16.98 -33.89
C LYS A 133 -11.87 -16.14 -34.69
N ALA A 134 -12.08 -14.88 -34.32
CA ALA A 134 -12.91 -13.93 -35.06
C ALA A 134 -12.40 -13.73 -36.49
N ARG A 135 -11.07 -13.59 -36.68
CA ARG A 135 -10.44 -13.53 -38.01
C ARG A 135 -10.64 -14.78 -38.86
N LYS A 136 -10.91 -15.93 -38.22
CA LYS A 136 -11.24 -17.20 -38.89
C LYS A 136 -12.74 -17.36 -39.14
N GLY A 137 -13.55 -16.38 -38.76
CA GLY A 137 -15.00 -16.38 -38.95
C GLY A 137 -15.77 -17.23 -37.96
N LEU A 138 -15.18 -17.61 -36.82
CA LEU A 138 -15.92 -18.30 -35.77
C LEU A 138 -16.86 -17.33 -35.06
N SER A 139 -18.02 -17.84 -34.66
CA SER A 139 -18.97 -17.11 -33.81
C SER A 139 -18.51 -17.05 -32.34
N PRO A 140 -19.10 -16.14 -31.54
CA PRO A 140 -18.88 -16.11 -30.08
C PRO A 140 -19.18 -17.46 -29.41
N ASP A 141 -20.28 -18.13 -29.76
CA ASP A 141 -20.68 -19.44 -29.19
C ASP A 141 -19.63 -20.52 -29.48
N GLU A 142 -19.21 -20.67 -30.74
CA GLU A 142 -18.16 -21.63 -31.11
C GLU A 142 -16.83 -21.29 -30.44
N THR A 143 -16.52 -20.01 -30.26
CA THR A 143 -15.28 -19.57 -29.61
C THR A 143 -15.30 -19.87 -28.12
N ALA A 144 -16.44 -19.64 -27.44
CA ALA A 144 -16.62 -19.97 -26.04
C ALA A 144 -16.50 -21.48 -25.79
N GLU A 145 -17.10 -22.30 -26.64
CA GLU A 145 -16.97 -23.75 -26.57
C GLU A 145 -15.50 -24.19 -26.78
N VAL A 146 -14.84 -23.69 -27.83
CA VAL A 146 -13.46 -24.10 -28.17
C VAL A 146 -12.42 -23.63 -27.15
N LEU A 147 -12.66 -22.48 -26.50
CA LEU A 147 -11.76 -21.95 -25.47
C LEU A 147 -12.14 -22.41 -24.06
N GLU A 148 -13.28 -23.11 -23.91
CA GLU A 148 -13.86 -23.50 -22.61
C GLU A 148 -14.07 -22.30 -21.68
N GLU A 149 -14.51 -21.18 -22.26
CA GLU A 149 -14.71 -19.90 -21.58
C GLU A 149 -16.19 -19.55 -21.47
N ASP A 150 -16.53 -18.68 -20.52
CA ASP A 150 -17.91 -18.20 -20.36
C ASP A 150 -18.34 -17.39 -21.60
N ILE A 151 -19.46 -17.78 -22.21
CA ILE A 151 -19.99 -17.10 -23.40
C ILE A 151 -20.15 -15.58 -23.19
N ARG A 152 -20.50 -15.13 -21.98
CA ARG A 152 -20.64 -13.70 -21.66
C ARG A 152 -19.30 -12.97 -21.75
N VAL A 153 -18.20 -13.62 -21.36
CA VAL A 153 -16.86 -13.04 -21.46
C VAL A 153 -16.45 -12.96 -22.92
N ILE A 154 -16.67 -14.02 -23.70
CA ILE A 154 -16.35 -14.07 -25.11
C ILE A 154 -17.16 -13.03 -25.90
N THR A 155 -18.47 -12.95 -25.70
CA THR A 155 -19.33 -11.94 -26.34
C THR A 155 -18.82 -10.53 -26.06
N ARG A 156 -18.50 -10.19 -24.80
CA ARG A 156 -17.93 -8.87 -24.46
C ARG A 156 -16.63 -8.57 -25.22
N ILE A 157 -15.77 -9.57 -25.41
CA ILE A 157 -14.53 -9.39 -26.17
C ILE A 157 -14.83 -9.22 -27.67
N TYR A 158 -15.76 -9.99 -28.24
CA TYR A 158 -16.20 -9.81 -29.63
C TYR A 158 -16.77 -8.41 -29.87
N ASP A 159 -17.66 -7.94 -29.00
CA ASP A 159 -18.23 -6.59 -29.06
C ASP A 159 -17.11 -5.54 -29.07
N ALA A 160 -16.13 -5.67 -28.16
CA ALA A 160 -14.99 -4.75 -28.08
C ALA A 160 -14.06 -4.81 -29.32
N VAL A 161 -13.96 -5.96 -29.99
CA VAL A 161 -13.20 -6.15 -31.24
C VAL A 161 -13.93 -5.53 -32.43
N GLU A 162 -15.26 -5.68 -32.50
CA GLU A 162 -16.10 -5.14 -33.57
C GLU A 162 -16.19 -3.61 -33.52
N GLU A 163 -16.31 -3.05 -32.32
CA GLU A 163 -16.33 -1.59 -32.12
C GLU A 163 -15.05 -0.91 -32.59
N CYS A 164 -13.92 -1.61 -32.64
CA CYS A 164 -12.61 -1.05 -32.99
C CYS A 164 -11.74 -2.00 -33.82
N PRO A 165 -12.02 -2.09 -35.14
CA PRO A 165 -11.22 -2.91 -36.04
C PRO A 165 -9.77 -2.41 -36.10
N ASN A 166 -8.82 -3.36 -36.07
CA ASN A 166 -7.36 -3.17 -36.18
C ASN A 166 -6.61 -2.66 -34.94
N GLN A 167 -7.20 -2.72 -33.74
CA GLN A 167 -6.45 -2.44 -32.50
C GLN A 167 -5.71 -3.68 -31.95
N ASP A 168 -4.70 -3.44 -31.13
CA ASP A 168 -3.95 -4.49 -30.44
C ASP A 168 -4.68 -5.00 -29.19
N GLU A 169 -4.25 -6.17 -28.69
CA GLU A 169 -4.86 -6.82 -27.54
C GLU A 169 -4.84 -5.95 -26.27
N TYR A 170 -3.81 -5.11 -26.12
CA TYR A 170 -3.67 -4.23 -24.98
C TYR A 170 -4.75 -3.13 -24.97
N THR A 171 -5.03 -2.54 -26.13
CA THR A 171 -6.02 -1.48 -26.25
C THR A 171 -7.44 -2.01 -25.98
N ILE A 172 -7.74 -3.23 -26.42
CA ILE A 172 -9.01 -3.90 -26.12
C ILE A 172 -9.11 -4.18 -24.60
N TYR A 173 -8.03 -4.67 -23.98
CA TYR A 173 -7.98 -4.89 -22.53
C TYR A 173 -8.28 -3.61 -21.73
N GLU A 174 -7.66 -2.48 -22.07
CA GLU A 174 -7.87 -1.22 -21.36
C GLU A 174 -9.32 -0.74 -21.45
N ARG A 175 -10.00 -0.95 -22.59
CA ARG A 175 -11.44 -0.64 -22.70
C ARG A 175 -12.30 -1.55 -21.84
N LEU A 176 -12.07 -2.86 -21.89
CA LEU A 176 -12.81 -3.82 -21.08
C LEU A 176 -12.63 -3.55 -19.58
N SER A 177 -11.46 -3.03 -19.19
CA SER A 177 -11.14 -2.64 -17.80
C SER A 177 -11.76 -1.32 -17.35
N GLN A 178 -12.26 -0.48 -18.28
CA GLN A 178 -12.86 0.83 -17.99
C GLN A 178 -14.40 0.79 -17.99
N GLN A 179 -15.02 -0.33 -18.36
CA GLN A 179 -16.45 -0.53 -18.27
C GLN A 179 -16.84 -0.94 -16.84
N PRO A 180 -17.79 -0.24 -16.18
CA PRO A 180 -18.22 -0.52 -14.81
C PRO A 180 -18.94 -1.86 -14.64
#